data_AF-A0A7J6VY36-F1
#
_entry.id   AF-A0A7J6VY36-F1
#
_cell.length_a   1.000
_cell.length_b   1.000
_cell.length_c   1.000
_cell.angle_alpha   90.00
_cell.angle_beta   90.00
_cell.angle_gamma   90.00
#
_symmetry.space_group_name_H-M   'P 1'
#
loop_
_entity.id
_entity.type
_entity.pdbx_description
1 polymer ?
#
loop_
_entity_poly.entity_id
_entity_poly.type
_entity_poly.pdbx_seq_one_letter_code
_entity_poly.pdbx_strand_id
1 'polypeptide(L)'
;KSCSIRYGSGSISGFFSEDNVQVADLVVKDQVFIEATREGSLTFVLSKFDGILGLGFQEISVGDTAPVWYNMVEQGLVSEKIFSFWLNRDPASEEGGEFIVGGADPKHFKGDHTYVPVTEKGYWQIELGDFLVGNHSTGFCEGRCATIVDSRTSLLAGPTTIVTQINHAIGAEGVLSIECREVVTQYGDHIWELLIAGIQPDQVCSTIGLCLSNLKY
;
A
#
# COMPACT_ATOMS: atom_id res chain seq x y z
N LYS A 1 20.52 -20.37 -3.11
CA LYS A 1 20.81 -19.31 -2.11
C LYS A 1 19.56 -19.12 -1.25
N SER A 2 19.65 -19.09 0.08
CA SER A 2 18.48 -18.94 0.96
C SER A 2 18.03 -17.48 1.09
N CYS A 3 16.75 -17.26 1.39
CA CYS A 3 16.16 -15.94 1.60
C CYS A 3 15.03 -15.97 2.63
N SER A 4 14.64 -14.78 3.10
CA SER A 4 13.50 -14.58 3.98
C SER A 4 12.81 -13.25 3.64
N ILE A 5 11.49 -13.25 3.65
CA ILE A 5 10.63 -12.08 3.41
C ILE A 5 9.75 -11.89 4.64
N ARG A 6 9.63 -10.67 5.15
CA ARG A 6 8.72 -10.34 6.26
C ARG A 6 7.39 -9.79 5.72
N TYR A 7 6.28 -10.28 6.27
CA TYR A 7 4.93 -9.84 5.95
C TYR A 7 4.18 -9.49 7.24
N GLY A 8 4.12 -8.20 7.58
CA GLY A 8 3.50 -7.74 8.84
C GLY A 8 4.15 -8.42 10.04
N SER A 9 3.35 -9.17 10.81
CA SER A 9 3.80 -9.96 11.97
C SER A 9 4.39 -11.33 11.60
N GLY A 10 4.30 -11.77 10.34
CA GLY A 10 4.80 -13.06 9.87
C GLY A 10 5.99 -12.97 8.92
N SER A 11 6.47 -14.13 8.47
CA SER A 11 7.55 -14.22 7.47
C SER A 11 7.40 -15.47 6.59
N ILE A 12 7.99 -15.42 5.40
CA ILE A 12 8.24 -16.59 4.54
C ILE A 12 9.75 -16.77 4.46
N SER A 13 10.22 -18.01 4.50
CA SER A 13 11.63 -18.34 4.25
C SER A 13 11.75 -19.47 3.25
N GLY A 14 12.81 -19.42 2.45
CA GLY A 14 12.94 -20.29 1.29
C GLY A 14 14.32 -20.20 0.65
N PHE A 15 14.39 -20.61 -0.60
CA PHE A 15 15.58 -20.47 -1.44
C PHE A 15 15.20 -20.12 -2.87
N PHE A 16 16.14 -19.50 -3.58
CA PHE A 16 15.95 -19.16 -4.99
C PHE A 16 16.14 -20.38 -5.88
N SER A 17 15.24 -20.49 -6.86
CA SER A 17 15.24 -21.46 -7.95
C SER A 17 14.93 -20.74 -9.26
N GLU A 18 15.16 -21.39 -10.38
CA GLU A 18 14.97 -20.83 -11.73
C GLU A 18 14.24 -21.85 -12.59
N ASP A 19 13.19 -21.40 -13.27
CA ASP A 19 12.44 -22.20 -14.26
C ASP A 19 11.69 -21.26 -15.22
N ASN A 20 11.01 -21.83 -16.20
CA ASN A 20 10.08 -21.12 -17.05
C ASN A 20 8.76 -20.89 -16.30
N VAL A 21 8.31 -19.65 -16.23
CA VAL A 21 7.02 -19.28 -15.63
C VAL A 21 6.05 -18.89 -16.73
N GLN A 22 4.93 -19.60 -16.82
CA GLN A 22 3.84 -19.24 -17.72
C GLN A 22 2.83 -18.34 -17.00
N VAL A 23 2.58 -17.14 -17.55
CA VAL A 23 1.53 -16.22 -17.10
C VAL A 23 0.61 -15.96 -18.27
N ALA A 24 -0.66 -16.37 -18.14
CA ALA A 24 -1.57 -16.49 -19.28
C ALA A 24 -0.94 -17.33 -20.41
N ASP A 25 -0.84 -16.80 -21.62
CA ASP A 25 -0.22 -17.47 -22.77
C ASP A 25 1.26 -17.11 -22.96
N LEU A 26 1.85 -16.34 -22.04
CA LEU A 26 3.24 -15.88 -22.12
C LEU A 26 4.16 -16.78 -21.29
N VAL A 27 5.14 -17.41 -21.94
CA VAL A 27 6.18 -18.21 -21.28
C VAL A 27 7.41 -17.34 -21.04
N VAL A 28 7.60 -16.92 -19.79
CA VAL A 28 8.77 -16.16 -19.34
C VAL A 28 9.87 -17.14 -19.01
N LYS A 29 10.98 -17.08 -19.74
CA LYS A 29 12.10 -18.00 -19.56
C LYS A 29 13.03 -17.56 -18.45
N ASP A 30 13.71 -18.54 -17.85
CA ASP A 30 14.78 -18.35 -16.87
C ASP A 30 14.37 -17.41 -15.72
N GLN A 31 13.12 -17.54 -15.26
CA GLN A 31 12.59 -16.71 -14.19
C GLN A 31 13.08 -17.24 -12.85
N VAL A 32 13.83 -16.42 -12.12
CA VAL A 32 14.21 -16.69 -10.74
C VAL A 32 13.02 -16.43 -9.81
N PHE A 33 12.64 -17.42 -8.99
CA PHE A 33 11.60 -17.30 -7.98
C PHE A 33 12.02 -17.97 -6.67
N ILE A 34 11.19 -17.85 -5.63
CA ILE A 34 11.48 -18.40 -4.30
C ILE A 34 10.60 -19.62 -4.05
N GLU A 35 11.23 -20.76 -3.76
CA GLU A 35 10.55 -21.92 -3.19
C GLU A 35 10.41 -21.72 -1.68
N ALA A 36 9.18 -21.56 -1.21
CA ALA A 36 8.90 -21.44 0.21
C ALA A 36 9.10 -22.79 0.92
N THR A 37 9.89 -22.78 2.00
CA THR A 37 10.10 -23.96 2.86
C THR A 37 9.43 -23.79 4.22
N ARG A 38 9.16 -22.55 4.61
CA ARG A 38 8.48 -22.20 5.86
C ARG A 38 7.63 -20.96 5.67
N GLU A 39 6.37 -21.05 6.09
CA GLU A 39 5.41 -19.97 6.10
C GLU A 39 4.97 -19.71 7.54
N GLY A 40 5.35 -18.56 8.08
CA GLY A 40 5.21 -18.21 9.49
C GLY A 40 4.00 -17.32 9.79
N SER A 41 2.92 -17.38 9.02
CA SER A 41 1.73 -16.55 9.25
C SER A 41 0.42 -17.30 9.06
N LEU A 42 -0.52 -17.07 9.98
CA LEU A 42 -1.94 -17.47 9.84
C LEU A 42 -2.56 -16.94 8.55
N THR A 43 -2.09 -15.79 8.05
CA THR A 43 -2.55 -15.23 6.77
C THR A 43 -2.41 -16.24 5.64
N PHE A 44 -1.27 -16.96 5.54
CA PHE A 44 -1.04 -17.92 4.46
C PHE A 44 -1.88 -19.19 4.63
N VAL A 45 -2.11 -19.64 5.87
CA VAL A 45 -2.98 -20.80 6.16
C VAL A 45 -4.44 -20.56 5.77
N LEU A 46 -4.93 -19.32 5.92
CA LEU A 46 -6.32 -18.95 5.61
C LEU A 46 -6.49 -18.41 4.19
N SER A 47 -5.40 -18.26 3.44
CA SER A 47 -5.43 -17.72 2.09
C SER A 47 -6.01 -18.72 1.10
N LYS A 48 -6.69 -18.22 0.08
CA LYS A 48 -7.17 -19.02 -1.06
C LYS A 48 -6.14 -19.13 -2.20
N PHE A 49 -5.01 -18.44 -2.07
CA PHE A 49 -3.93 -18.41 -3.07
C PHE A 49 -2.72 -19.20 -2.56
N ASP A 50 -1.97 -19.80 -3.48
CA ASP A 50 -0.78 -20.60 -3.14
C ASP A 50 0.53 -19.80 -3.15
N GLY A 51 0.55 -18.64 -3.82
CA GLY A 51 1.75 -17.82 -3.96
C GLY A 51 1.47 -16.37 -4.35
N ILE A 52 2.55 -15.60 -4.47
CA ILE A 52 2.51 -14.18 -4.83
C ILE A 52 3.41 -13.94 -6.04
N LEU A 53 2.86 -13.32 -7.08
CA LEU A 53 3.62 -12.80 -8.20
C LEU A 53 3.85 -11.30 -8.00
N GLY A 54 5.09 -10.92 -7.70
CA GLY A 54 5.47 -9.52 -7.48
C GLY A 54 5.58 -8.75 -8.80
N LEU A 55 4.84 -7.65 -8.89
CA LEU A 55 4.88 -6.71 -10.03
C LEU A 55 5.54 -5.36 -9.69
N GLY A 56 6.17 -5.28 -8.51
CA GLY A 56 6.96 -4.12 -8.10
C GLY A 56 8.29 -4.02 -8.87
N PHE A 57 9.06 -2.99 -8.54
CA PHE A 57 10.37 -2.80 -9.16
C PHE A 57 11.44 -3.68 -8.48
N GLN A 58 12.57 -3.88 -9.17
CA GLN A 58 13.65 -4.75 -8.71
C GLN A 58 14.32 -4.26 -7.41
N GLU A 59 14.32 -2.95 -7.14
CA GLU A 59 15.00 -2.31 -6.00
C GLU A 59 14.53 -2.85 -4.64
N ILE A 60 13.30 -3.39 -4.57
CA ILE A 60 12.73 -4.00 -3.35
C ILE A 60 12.69 -5.54 -3.42
N SER A 61 13.25 -6.13 -4.48
CA SER A 61 13.33 -7.57 -4.65
C SER A 61 14.36 -8.17 -3.69
N VAL A 62 13.93 -9.12 -2.86
CA VAL A 62 14.86 -9.84 -1.98
C VAL A 62 15.83 -10.62 -2.86
N GLY A 63 17.12 -10.37 -2.69
CA GLY A 63 18.16 -11.04 -3.47
C GLY A 63 18.48 -10.38 -4.81
N ASP A 64 17.89 -9.21 -5.11
CA ASP A 64 18.13 -8.42 -6.32
C ASP A 64 17.83 -9.22 -7.61
N THR A 65 16.73 -9.98 -7.58
CA THR A 65 16.29 -10.79 -8.73
C THR A 65 15.34 -10.01 -9.62
N ALA A 66 15.48 -10.17 -10.94
CA ALA A 66 14.60 -9.55 -11.92
C ALA A 66 13.13 -10.00 -11.73
N PRO A 67 12.18 -9.06 -11.58
CA PRO A 67 10.76 -9.39 -11.53
C PRO A 67 10.26 -9.98 -12.85
N VAL A 68 9.17 -10.75 -12.79
CA VAL A 68 8.54 -11.38 -13.97
C VAL A 68 8.25 -10.36 -15.08
N TRP A 69 7.75 -9.20 -14.71
CA TRP A 69 7.47 -8.10 -15.64
C TRP A 69 8.71 -7.64 -16.42
N TYR A 70 9.88 -7.57 -15.76
CA TYR A 70 11.11 -7.14 -16.41
C TYR A 70 11.54 -8.15 -17.47
N ASN A 71 11.51 -9.44 -17.11
CA ASN A 71 11.82 -10.52 -18.03
C ASN A 71 10.83 -10.59 -19.20
N MET A 72 9.54 -10.35 -18.98
CA MET A 72 8.54 -10.23 -20.06
C MET A 72 8.91 -9.13 -21.06
N VAL A 73 9.27 -7.94 -20.56
CA VAL A 73 9.65 -6.80 -21.40
C VAL A 73 10.96 -7.05 -22.13
N GLU A 74 11.97 -7.59 -21.45
CA GLU A 74 13.30 -7.86 -22.02
C GLU A 74 13.26 -8.96 -23.08
N GLN A 75 12.45 -10.01 -22.87
CA GLN A 75 12.27 -11.11 -23.81
C GLN A 75 11.33 -10.76 -24.97
N GLY A 76 10.78 -9.53 -25.01
CA GLY A 76 9.92 -9.06 -26.09
C GLY A 76 8.55 -9.75 -26.15
N LEU A 77 8.04 -10.21 -25.00
CA LEU A 77 6.76 -10.94 -24.90
C LEU A 77 5.53 -10.02 -24.90
N VAL A 78 5.72 -8.70 -24.81
CA VAL A 78 4.65 -7.72 -24.63
C VAL A 78 4.68 -6.66 -25.72
N SER A 79 3.50 -6.31 -26.25
CA SER A 79 3.32 -5.29 -27.29
C SER A 79 3.53 -3.88 -26.76
N GLU A 80 2.91 -3.59 -25.62
CA GLU A 80 3.03 -2.31 -24.91
C GLU A 80 3.70 -2.54 -23.55
N LYS A 81 4.51 -1.59 -23.11
CA LYS A 81 5.21 -1.69 -21.80
C LYS A 81 4.32 -1.22 -20.66
N ILE A 82 3.09 -1.73 -20.61
CA ILE A 82 2.11 -1.51 -19.56
C ILE A 82 1.46 -2.84 -19.16
N PHE A 83 0.92 -2.89 -17.96
CA PHE A 83 -0.06 -3.88 -17.54
C PHE A 83 -1.20 -3.17 -16.82
N SER A 84 -2.36 -3.81 -16.74
CA SER A 84 -3.56 -3.20 -16.16
C SER A 84 -4.39 -4.22 -15.38
N PHE A 85 -5.20 -3.68 -14.46
CA PHE A 85 -6.11 -4.44 -13.62
C PHE A 85 -7.51 -3.89 -13.74
N TRP A 86 -8.47 -4.79 -13.92
CA TRP A 86 -9.87 -4.57 -13.59
C TRP A 86 -10.24 -5.53 -12.45
N LEU A 87 -10.78 -5.00 -11.37
CA LEU A 87 -11.16 -5.81 -10.20
C LEU A 87 -12.66 -5.68 -10.00
N ASN A 88 -13.38 -6.79 -10.16
CA ASN A 88 -14.82 -6.80 -9.96
C ASN A 88 -15.15 -6.63 -8.48
N ARG A 89 -16.16 -5.79 -8.19
CA ARG A 89 -16.60 -5.46 -6.83
C ARG A 89 -17.87 -6.20 -6.44
N ASP A 90 -18.50 -6.91 -7.38
CA ASP A 90 -19.66 -7.75 -7.11
C ASP A 90 -19.23 -9.13 -6.58
N PRO A 91 -19.45 -9.43 -5.28
CA PRO A 91 -19.06 -10.71 -4.70
C PRO A 91 -19.93 -11.88 -5.19
N ALA A 92 -21.06 -11.62 -5.86
CA ALA A 92 -21.93 -12.65 -6.43
C ALA A 92 -21.57 -12.99 -7.89
N SER A 93 -20.67 -12.23 -8.52
CA SER A 93 -20.23 -12.48 -9.89
C SER A 93 -19.28 -13.68 -9.96
N GLU A 94 -19.36 -14.44 -11.06
CA GLU A 94 -18.40 -15.51 -11.35
C GLU A 94 -17.04 -14.94 -11.79
N GLU A 95 -17.02 -13.75 -12.41
CA GLU A 95 -15.80 -13.07 -12.85
C GLU A 95 -15.28 -12.15 -11.73
N GLY A 96 -14.16 -12.53 -11.11
CA GLY A 96 -13.55 -11.73 -10.03
C GLY A 96 -12.77 -10.50 -10.51
N GLY A 97 -12.35 -10.49 -11.78
CA GLY A 97 -11.54 -9.43 -12.36
C GLY A 97 -10.70 -9.93 -13.54
N GLU A 98 -9.90 -9.03 -14.10
CA GLU A 98 -9.01 -9.28 -15.23
C GLU A 98 -7.66 -8.60 -15.00
N PHE A 99 -6.58 -9.31 -15.35
CA PHE A 99 -5.23 -8.78 -15.40
C PHE A 99 -4.72 -8.89 -16.83
N ILE A 100 -4.32 -7.77 -17.42
CA ILE A 100 -3.81 -7.71 -18.79
C ILE A 100 -2.33 -7.32 -18.76
N VAL A 101 -1.54 -8.10 -19.48
CA VAL A 101 -0.14 -7.79 -19.79
C VAL A 101 -0.09 -7.22 -21.20
N GLY A 102 0.49 -6.03 -21.38
CA GLY A 102 0.68 -5.43 -22.70
C GLY A 102 -0.49 -4.59 -23.23
N GLY A 103 -1.43 -4.19 -22.37
CA GLY A 103 -2.58 -3.38 -22.76
C GLY A 103 -3.58 -3.12 -21.62
N ALA A 104 -4.76 -2.62 -22.00
CA ALA A 104 -5.94 -2.46 -21.14
C ALA A 104 -7.22 -2.66 -21.98
N ASP A 105 -8.25 -3.32 -21.43
CA ASP A 105 -9.53 -3.52 -22.13
C ASP A 105 -10.44 -2.28 -21.97
N PRO A 106 -10.79 -1.58 -23.06
CA PRO A 106 -11.73 -0.45 -23.05
C PRO A 106 -13.12 -0.75 -22.48
N LYS A 107 -13.53 -2.02 -22.35
CA LYS A 107 -14.80 -2.40 -21.72
C LYS A 107 -14.81 -2.16 -20.21
N HIS A 108 -13.63 -2.12 -19.59
CA HIS A 108 -13.49 -2.09 -18.13
C HIS A 108 -13.20 -0.69 -17.55
N PHE A 109 -13.21 0.36 -18.37
CA PHE A 109 -13.08 1.75 -17.91
C PHE A 109 -13.93 2.72 -18.73
N LYS A 110 -14.10 3.95 -18.23
CA LYS A 110 -14.84 5.03 -18.91
C LYS A 110 -13.98 6.29 -18.93
N GLY A 111 -13.97 6.98 -20.07
CA GLY A 111 -13.16 8.18 -20.26
C GLY A 111 -11.67 7.86 -20.35
N ASP A 112 -10.84 8.86 -20.12
CA ASP A 112 -9.38 8.75 -20.25
C ASP A 112 -8.70 8.48 -18.91
N HIS A 113 -7.55 7.79 -18.96
CA HIS A 113 -6.71 7.58 -17.78
C HIS A 113 -5.99 8.88 -17.39
N THR A 114 -5.91 9.14 -16.09
CA THR A 114 -5.05 10.19 -15.55
C THR A 114 -3.70 9.58 -15.19
N TYR A 115 -2.64 10.00 -15.89
CA TYR A 115 -1.29 9.53 -15.64
C TYR A 115 -0.53 10.47 -14.72
N VAL A 116 0.15 9.89 -13.73
CA VAL A 116 1.05 10.57 -12.82
C VAL A 116 2.39 9.83 -12.79
N PRO A 117 3.52 10.54 -12.64
CA PRO A 117 4.83 9.90 -12.64
C PRO A 117 5.04 9.10 -11.35
N VAL A 118 5.83 8.03 -11.45
CA VAL A 118 6.36 7.33 -10.29
C VAL A 118 7.38 8.23 -9.59
N THR A 119 7.21 8.45 -8.29
CA THR A 119 8.09 9.34 -7.50
C THR A 119 9.30 8.61 -6.92
N GLU A 120 9.16 7.33 -6.60
CA GLU A 120 10.20 6.52 -5.97
C GLU A 120 10.20 5.11 -6.57
N LYS A 121 11.29 4.76 -7.26
CA LYS A 121 11.46 3.43 -7.84
C LYS A 121 11.75 2.40 -6.75
N GLY A 122 11.05 1.28 -6.84
CA GLY A 122 10.91 0.28 -5.79
C GLY A 122 9.44 -0.08 -5.68
N TYR A 123 8.61 0.94 -5.40
CA TYR A 123 7.16 0.82 -5.32
C TYR A 123 6.49 1.47 -6.54
N TRP A 124 5.24 1.10 -6.81
CA TRP A 124 4.35 1.92 -7.64
C TRP A 124 3.85 3.11 -6.83
N GLN A 125 4.79 3.97 -6.42
CA GLN A 125 4.54 5.14 -5.59
C GLN A 125 4.30 6.36 -6.47
N ILE A 126 3.21 7.05 -6.17
CA ILE A 126 2.77 8.28 -6.82
C ILE A 126 2.60 9.38 -5.78
N GLU A 127 2.65 10.62 -6.25
CA GLU A 127 2.28 11.78 -5.44
C GLU A 127 0.76 11.98 -5.51
N LEU A 128 0.11 12.06 -4.35
CA LEU A 128 -1.30 12.36 -4.23
C LEU A 128 -1.48 13.71 -3.52
N GLY A 129 -2.51 14.44 -3.94
CA GLY A 129 -2.88 15.71 -3.31
C GLY A 129 -3.55 15.51 -1.95
N ASP A 130 -4.43 16.45 -1.61
CA ASP A 130 -5.13 16.39 -0.33
C ASP A 130 -6.23 15.31 -0.32
N PHE A 131 -6.51 14.78 0.87
CA PHE A 131 -7.65 13.90 1.13
C PHE A 131 -8.82 14.72 1.65
N LEU A 132 -9.98 14.54 1.02
CA LEU A 132 -11.22 15.22 1.41
C LEU A 132 -12.18 14.23 2.06
N VAL A 133 -12.79 14.66 3.18
CA VAL A 133 -13.93 13.96 3.80
C VAL A 133 -15.19 14.79 3.55
N GLY A 134 -16.07 14.27 2.69
CA GLY A 134 -17.11 15.10 2.07
C GLY A 134 -16.47 16.16 1.18
N ASN A 135 -16.69 17.44 1.51
CA ASN A 135 -16.09 18.58 0.80
C ASN A 135 -15.05 19.32 1.66
N HIS A 136 -14.58 18.71 2.75
CA HIS A 136 -13.65 19.33 3.68
C HIS A 136 -12.28 18.67 3.60
N SER A 137 -11.25 19.52 3.54
CA SER A 137 -9.85 19.10 3.63
C SER A 137 -9.58 18.41 4.97
N THR A 138 -8.75 17.37 4.93
CA THR A 138 -8.22 16.75 6.15
C THR A 138 -7.02 17.51 6.72
N GLY A 139 -6.48 18.49 6.00
CA GLY A 139 -5.33 19.33 6.36
C GLY A 139 -3.98 18.60 6.38
N PHE A 140 -3.97 17.27 6.33
CA PHE A 140 -2.76 16.47 6.53
C PHE A 140 -1.95 16.30 5.25
N CYS A 141 -2.62 16.12 4.11
CA CYS A 141 -1.97 15.89 2.82
C CYS A 141 -1.98 17.12 1.90
N GLU A 142 -2.23 18.32 2.44
CA GLU A 142 -2.13 19.58 1.67
C GLU A 142 -0.72 19.79 1.07
N GLY A 143 0.31 19.34 1.80
CA GLY A 143 1.71 19.34 1.36
C GLY A 143 2.09 18.21 0.39
N ARG A 144 1.09 17.47 -0.11
CA ARG A 144 1.19 16.24 -0.90
C ARG A 144 1.69 15.03 -0.10
N CYS A 145 1.10 13.88 -0.38
CA CYS A 145 1.40 12.62 0.29
C CYS A 145 1.90 11.58 -0.72
N ALA A 146 2.89 10.79 -0.31
CA ALA A 146 3.27 9.60 -1.03
C ALA A 146 2.16 8.55 -0.91
N THR A 147 1.78 7.95 -2.03
CA THR A 147 0.75 6.90 -2.10
C THR A 147 1.27 5.75 -2.93
N ILE A 148 1.10 4.52 -2.45
CA ILE A 148 1.46 3.32 -3.20
C ILE A 148 0.18 2.69 -3.77
N VAL A 149 0.20 2.39 -5.06
CA VAL A 149 -0.86 1.60 -5.70
C VAL A 149 -0.50 0.12 -5.54
N ASP A 150 -1.18 -0.57 -4.62
CA ASP A 150 -0.92 -1.96 -4.28
C ASP A 150 -2.16 -2.83 -4.52
N SER A 151 -2.11 -3.69 -5.54
CA SER A 151 -3.20 -4.62 -5.87
C SER A 151 -3.38 -5.73 -4.84
N ARG A 152 -2.43 -5.92 -3.92
CA ARG A 152 -2.51 -6.96 -2.88
C ARG A 152 -3.41 -6.55 -1.71
N THR A 153 -3.52 -5.25 -1.44
CA THR A 153 -4.19 -4.77 -0.23
C THR A 153 -5.65 -4.45 -0.53
N SER A 154 -6.58 -5.00 0.26
CA SER A 154 -8.03 -4.76 0.10
C SER A 154 -8.51 -3.47 0.76
N LEU A 155 -7.79 -2.99 1.78
CA LEU A 155 -8.10 -1.79 2.54
C LEU A 155 -7.24 -0.60 2.10
N LEU A 156 -7.77 0.61 2.24
CA LEU A 156 -6.96 1.81 2.17
C LEU A 156 -6.25 2.00 3.51
N ALA A 157 -4.92 1.99 3.48
CA ALA A 157 -4.08 2.31 4.64
C ALA A 157 -3.52 3.72 4.48
N GLY A 158 -3.54 4.50 5.56
CA GLY A 158 -3.07 5.88 5.54
C GLY A 158 -2.77 6.42 6.93
N PRO A 159 -2.33 7.69 7.02
CA PRO A 159 -2.02 8.34 8.29
C PRO A 159 -3.18 8.28 9.27
N THR A 160 -2.88 7.96 10.52
CA THR A 160 -3.88 7.83 11.60
C THR A 160 -4.79 9.05 11.72
N THR A 161 -4.25 10.26 11.50
CA THR A 161 -5.00 11.52 11.51
C THR A 161 -6.14 11.53 10.48
N ILE A 162 -5.85 11.09 9.25
CA ILE A 162 -6.85 11.03 8.17
C ILE A 162 -7.87 9.92 8.45
N VAL A 163 -7.39 8.73 8.84
CA VAL A 163 -8.26 7.59 9.13
C VAL A 163 -9.22 7.89 10.30
N THR A 164 -8.76 8.64 11.30
CA THR A 164 -9.59 9.05 12.44
C THR A 164 -10.70 10.01 12.01
N GLN A 165 -10.38 10.99 11.16
CA GLN A 165 -11.38 11.92 10.61
C GLN A 165 -12.44 11.17 9.77
N ILE A 166 -12.01 10.22 8.93
CA ILE A 166 -12.91 9.36 8.15
C ILE A 166 -13.81 8.54 9.08
N ASN A 167 -13.22 7.84 10.05
CA ASN A 167 -13.97 7.00 10.99
C ASN A 167 -15.03 7.81 11.74
N HIS A 168 -14.68 9.00 12.23
CA HIS A 168 -15.63 9.90 12.88
C HIS A 168 -16.76 10.30 11.93
N ALA A 169 -16.45 10.67 10.68
CA ALA A 169 -17.45 11.10 9.71
C ALA A 169 -18.42 9.99 9.29
N ILE A 170 -17.97 8.73 9.25
CA ILE A 170 -18.82 7.57 8.88
C ILE A 170 -19.44 6.87 10.10
N GLY A 171 -19.12 7.31 11.33
CA GLY A 171 -19.61 6.69 12.57
C GLY A 171 -18.97 5.34 12.91
N ALA A 172 -17.74 5.08 12.43
CA ALA A 172 -17.01 3.86 12.75
C ALA A 172 -16.37 3.94 14.15
N GLU A 173 -16.61 2.94 14.98
CA GLU A 173 -15.95 2.80 16.29
C GLU A 173 -14.53 2.24 16.11
N GLY A 174 -13.52 3.07 16.34
CA GLY A 174 -12.11 2.66 16.32
C GLY A 174 -11.51 2.61 17.73
N VAL A 175 -10.54 1.71 17.97
CA VAL A 175 -9.77 1.64 19.24
C VAL A 175 -9.10 2.98 19.56
N LEU A 176 -8.58 3.67 18.54
CA LEU A 176 -7.98 5.01 18.64
C LEU A 176 -8.98 6.09 19.10
N SER A 177 -10.29 5.86 18.97
CA SER A 177 -11.30 6.80 19.48
C SER A 177 -11.33 6.83 21.01
N ILE A 178 -10.88 5.77 21.69
CA ILE A 178 -10.86 5.70 23.16
C ILE A 178 -9.71 6.56 23.70
N GLU A 179 -8.48 6.36 23.20
CA GLU A 179 -7.32 7.18 23.58
C GLU A 179 -7.53 8.65 23.21
N CYS A 180 -8.12 8.93 22.03
CA CYS A 180 -8.50 10.29 21.65
C CYS A 180 -9.49 10.91 22.64
N ARG A 181 -10.52 10.16 23.05
CA ARG A 181 -11.49 10.61 24.05
C ARG A 181 -10.84 10.90 25.39
N GLU A 182 -9.89 10.09 25.84
CA GLU A 182 -9.14 10.32 27.07
C GLU A 182 -8.32 11.61 26.99
N VAL A 183 -7.56 11.80 25.90
CA VAL A 183 -6.78 13.03 25.69
C VAL A 183 -7.67 14.27 25.64
N VAL A 184 -8.78 14.23 24.89
CA VAL A 184 -9.72 15.36 24.80
C VAL A 184 -10.36 15.65 26.16
N THR A 185 -10.76 14.62 26.90
CA THR A 185 -11.40 14.79 28.22
C THR A 185 -10.42 15.33 29.26
N GLN A 186 -9.15 14.89 29.22
CA GLN A 186 -8.17 15.23 30.23
C GLN A 186 -7.39 16.52 29.93
N TYR A 187 -7.10 16.79 28.65
CA TYR A 187 -6.20 17.87 28.22
C TYR A 187 -6.82 18.83 27.20
N GLY A 188 -8.05 18.58 26.72
CA GLY A 188 -8.67 19.35 25.63
C GLY A 188 -8.69 20.86 25.87
N ASP A 189 -9.13 21.29 27.05
CA ASP A 189 -9.18 22.71 27.41
C ASP A 189 -7.78 23.33 27.47
N HIS A 190 -6.81 22.62 28.02
CA HIS A 190 -5.44 23.11 28.14
C HIS A 190 -4.73 23.19 26.77
N ILE A 191 -4.96 22.21 25.89
CA ILE A 191 -4.51 22.24 24.49
C ILE A 191 -5.10 23.46 23.78
N TRP A 192 -6.40 23.71 23.96
CA TRP A 192 -7.09 24.84 23.35
C TRP A 192 -6.53 26.19 23.82
N GLU A 193 -6.29 26.34 25.12
CA GLU A 193 -5.67 27.54 25.69
C GLU A 193 -4.27 27.80 25.13
N LEU A 194 -3.44 26.76 25.01
CA LEU A 194 -2.09 26.88 24.43
C LEU A 194 -2.12 27.31 22.97
N LEU A 195 -3.05 26.76 22.19
CA LEU A 195 -3.24 27.14 20.79
C LEU A 195 -3.71 28.60 20.67
N ILE A 196 -4.66 29.05 21.51
CA ILE A 196 -5.08 30.47 21.56
C ILE A 196 -3.93 31.39 22.00
N ALA A 197 -3.06 30.92 22.89
CA ALA A 197 -1.87 31.65 23.31
C ALA A 197 -0.77 31.71 22.24
N GLY A 198 -0.98 31.09 21.06
CA GLY A 198 -0.08 31.15 19.92
C GLY A 198 1.04 30.11 19.93
N ILE A 199 0.98 29.11 20.82
CA ILE A 199 1.91 27.97 20.78
C ILE A 199 1.68 27.21 19.48
N GLN A 200 2.78 26.88 18.79
CA GLN A 200 2.71 26.13 17.55
C GLN A 200 2.16 24.71 17.80
N PRO A 201 1.27 24.19 16.94
CA PRO A 201 0.61 22.89 17.16
C PRO A 201 1.57 21.73 17.41
N ASP A 202 2.76 21.73 16.79
CA ASP A 202 3.81 20.72 16.96
C ASP A 202 4.49 20.76 18.34
N GLN A 203 4.41 21.89 19.04
CA GLN A 203 5.01 22.09 20.36
C GLN A 203 4.06 21.76 21.50
N VAL A 204 2.74 21.83 21.28
CA VAL A 204 1.72 21.68 22.33
C VAL A 204 1.92 20.41 23.16
N CYS A 205 2.12 19.25 22.50
CA CYS A 205 2.29 17.97 23.19
C CYS A 205 3.53 17.93 24.11
N SER A 206 4.62 18.59 23.68
CA SER A 206 5.84 18.71 24.50
C SER A 206 5.64 19.65 25.68
N THR A 207 4.89 20.75 25.48
CA THR A 207 4.58 21.74 26.53
C THR A 207 3.75 21.13 27.65
N ILE A 208 2.80 20.25 27.32
CA ILE A 208 1.95 19.56 28.31
C ILE A 208 2.58 18.26 28.85
N GLY A 209 3.82 17.95 28.46
CA GLY A 209 4.58 16.81 28.97
C GLY A 209 4.12 15.43 28.48
N LEU A 210 3.26 15.38 27.46
CA LEU A 210 2.79 14.12 26.87
C LEU A 210 3.77 13.55 25.83
N CYS A 211 4.63 14.40 25.26
CA CYS A 211 5.66 14.01 24.32
C CYS A 211 7.06 14.27 24.90
N LEU A 212 7.92 13.25 24.91
CA LEU A 212 9.32 13.43 25.27
C LEU A 212 10.05 14.18 24.16
N SER A 213 10.45 15.42 24.45
CA SER A 213 11.31 16.22 23.58
C SER A 213 12.74 15.64 23.58
N ASN A 214 12.95 14.54 22.84
CA ASN A 214 14.21 14.09 22.21
C ASN A 214 14.18 12.59 21.88
N LEU A 215 13.75 12.23 20.67
CA LEU A 215 14.38 11.15 19.92
C LEU A 215 14.81 11.75 18.58
N LYS A 216 16.07 12.17 18.52
CA LYS A 216 16.76 12.35 17.24
C LYS A 216 16.83 10.96 16.59
N TYR A 217 16.21 10.82 15.43
CA TYR A 217 16.70 9.87 14.43
C TYR A 217 17.98 10.42 13.80
#